data_AF-Q4JHA0-F1
#
_entry.id   AF-Q4JHA0-F1
#
_cell.length_a   1.000
_cell.length_b   1.000
_cell.length_c   1.000
_cell.angle_alpha   90.00
_cell.angle_beta   90.00
_cell.angle_gamma   90.00
#
_symmetry.space_group_name_H-M   'P 1'
#
loop_
_entity.id
_entity.type
_entity.pdbx_description
1 polymer ?
#
loop_
_entity_poly.entity_id
_entity_poly.type
_entity_poly.pdbx_seq_one_letter_code
_entity_poly.pdbx_strand_id
1 'polypeptide(L)'
;MAAEQDMPTFKLVLVGDGGTGKTTFVKRHLTGEFEKKYVATLGVEVHPLVFHTNRGPVKFNVWDIAGQEKLGGLRDGYYIQAHCAIIMFDVTSRVTYKNVPNWHRDLVRVCENIPIVLCGTKVDVKDRKVKAKSIIFHRKKNLQYYDISAKSNYNFEKPFLWLARKLIGDPNLEFVAMPALLPPEVQMDPQWQRQIENDLQEASQTALPEDDEDL
;
A
#
# COMPACT_ATOMS: atom_id res chain seq x y z
N MET A 1 -37.82 -6.29 2.64
CA MET A 1 -36.69 -5.37 2.51
C MET A 1 -35.67 -5.81 3.56
N ALA A 2 -34.67 -6.59 3.14
CA ALA A 2 -33.64 -7.05 4.07
C ALA A 2 -32.82 -5.83 4.51
N ALA A 3 -32.63 -5.67 5.81
CA ALA A 3 -31.77 -4.64 6.36
C ALA A 3 -30.41 -4.70 5.65
N GLU A 4 -29.98 -3.58 5.07
CA GLU A 4 -28.55 -3.35 4.79
C GLU A 4 -27.85 -3.51 6.14
N GLN A 5 -27.29 -4.68 6.41
CA GLN A 5 -26.35 -4.84 7.51
C GLN A 5 -25.25 -3.81 7.28
N ASP A 6 -25.07 -2.92 8.25
CA ASP A 6 -24.13 -1.80 8.21
C ASP A 6 -22.72 -2.36 7.95
N MET A 7 -22.30 -2.31 6.68
CA MET A 7 -21.04 -2.89 6.24
C MET A 7 -19.91 -2.01 6.77
N PRO A 8 -18.98 -2.53 7.62
CA PRO A 8 -17.87 -1.74 8.14
C PRO A 8 -17.12 -1.07 7.00
N THR A 9 -17.15 0.28 7.01
CA THR A 9 -16.60 1.10 5.94
C THR A 9 -15.50 1.99 6.50
N PHE A 10 -14.30 1.82 5.97
CA PHE A 10 -13.11 2.54 6.43
C PHE A 10 -12.60 3.47 5.32
N LYS A 11 -12.28 4.71 5.70
CA LYS A 11 -11.53 5.62 4.83
C LYS A 11 -10.06 5.20 4.82
N LEU A 12 -9.55 4.82 3.65
CA LEU A 12 -8.14 4.50 3.42
C LEU A 12 -7.53 5.61 2.57
N VAL A 13 -6.47 6.24 3.05
CA VAL A 13 -5.71 7.21 2.25
C VAL A 13 -4.51 6.53 1.59
N LEU A 14 -4.37 6.71 0.28
CA LEU A 14 -3.30 6.15 -0.52
C LEU A 14 -2.35 7.26 -0.95
N VAL A 15 -1.13 7.23 -0.44
CA VAL A 15 -0.14 8.32 -0.61
C VAL A 15 1.21 7.79 -1.09
N GLY A 16 2.06 8.70 -1.55
CA GLY A 16 3.36 8.40 -2.13
C GLY A 16 3.60 9.18 -3.43
N ASP A 17 4.85 9.16 -3.91
CA ASP A 17 5.27 9.95 -5.06
C ASP A 17 4.47 9.65 -6.34
N GLY A 18 4.49 10.59 -7.29
CA GLY A 18 3.99 10.36 -8.64
C GLY A 18 4.68 9.17 -9.31
N GLY A 19 3.92 8.33 -10.02
CA GLY A 19 4.47 7.20 -10.78
C GLY A 19 4.82 5.95 -9.97
N THR A 20 4.56 5.92 -8.65
CA THR A 20 4.74 4.73 -7.81
C THR A 20 3.70 3.63 -8.06
N GLY A 21 2.63 3.92 -8.81
CA GLY A 21 1.62 2.92 -9.19
C GLY A 21 0.39 2.86 -8.28
N LYS A 22 0.12 3.90 -7.48
CA LYS A 22 -1.09 4.03 -6.64
C LYS A 22 -2.39 3.78 -7.41
N THR A 23 -2.63 4.55 -8.46
CA THR A 23 -3.84 4.43 -9.29
C THR A 23 -3.96 3.05 -9.94
N THR A 24 -2.85 2.49 -10.44
CA THR A 24 -2.83 1.13 -11.01
C THR A 24 -3.17 0.08 -9.95
N PHE A 25 -2.67 0.24 -8.72
CA PHE A 25 -2.97 -0.65 -7.61
C PHE A 25 -4.46 -0.61 -7.21
N VAL A 26 -5.07 0.58 -7.18
CA VAL A 26 -6.51 0.72 -6.88
C VAL A 26 -7.38 0.19 -7.99
N LYS A 27 -7.15 0.64 -9.24
CA LYS A 27 -7.95 0.23 -10.39
C LYS A 27 -7.88 -1.28 -10.60
N ARG A 28 -6.73 -1.90 -10.38
CA ARG A 28 -6.61 -3.35 -10.51
C ARG A 28 -7.38 -4.13 -9.43
N HIS A 29 -7.56 -3.58 -8.23
CA HIS A 29 -8.51 -4.16 -7.27
C HIS A 29 -9.97 -3.95 -7.67
N LEU A 30 -10.28 -2.85 -8.35
CA LEU A 30 -11.65 -2.47 -8.73
C LEU A 30 -12.16 -3.22 -9.97
N THR A 31 -11.37 -3.26 -11.04
CA THR A 31 -11.76 -3.79 -12.35
C THR A 31 -11.03 -5.08 -12.72
N GLY A 32 -9.99 -5.45 -11.98
CA GLY A 32 -9.09 -6.54 -12.32
C GLY A 32 -8.06 -6.18 -13.41
N GLU A 33 -8.24 -5.06 -14.12
CA GLU A 33 -7.42 -4.66 -15.26
C GLU A 33 -6.12 -3.97 -14.85
N PHE A 34 -5.07 -4.18 -15.65
CA PHE A 34 -3.81 -3.46 -15.50
C PHE A 34 -3.75 -2.28 -16.47
N GLU A 35 -3.64 -1.08 -15.91
CA GLU A 35 -3.48 0.12 -16.72
C GLU A 35 -1.99 0.38 -16.99
N LYS A 36 -1.56 0.17 -18.25
CA LYS A 36 -0.17 0.41 -18.70
C LYS A 36 0.17 1.89 -18.84
N LYS A 37 -0.82 2.73 -19.12
CA LYS A 37 -0.60 4.15 -19.39
C LYS A 37 -0.58 4.92 -18.07
N TYR A 38 0.51 5.62 -17.81
CA TYR A 38 0.54 6.56 -16.70
C TYR A 38 -0.27 7.80 -17.06
N VAL A 39 -1.36 8.03 -16.32
CA VAL A 39 -2.09 9.29 -16.27
C VAL A 39 -2.00 9.79 -14.84
N ALA A 40 -1.52 11.00 -14.65
CA ALA A 40 -1.37 11.56 -13.31
C ALA A 40 -2.75 11.90 -12.74
N THR A 41 -3.02 11.45 -11.51
CA THR A 41 -4.23 11.82 -10.75
C THR A 41 -4.23 13.33 -10.51
N LEU A 42 -5.40 13.96 -10.71
CA LEU A 42 -5.62 15.37 -10.41
C LEU A 42 -6.36 15.47 -9.07
N GLY A 43 -5.70 15.97 -8.02
CA GLY A 43 -6.30 16.06 -6.69
C GLY A 43 -6.48 14.69 -6.04
N VAL A 44 -7.71 14.16 -6.05
CA VAL A 44 -8.06 12.88 -5.42
C VAL A 44 -9.17 12.16 -6.21
N GLU A 45 -9.08 10.84 -6.30
CA GLU A 45 -10.17 9.97 -6.74
C GLU A 45 -10.55 9.01 -5.61
N VAL A 46 -11.85 8.78 -5.40
CA VAL A 46 -12.35 7.88 -4.34
C VAL A 46 -12.93 6.62 -4.96
N HIS A 47 -12.37 5.48 -4.56
CA HIS A 47 -12.72 4.17 -5.10
C HIS A 47 -13.21 3.24 -3.97
N PRO A 48 -14.48 2.82 -3.97
CA PRO A 48 -14.98 1.86 -2.98
C PRO A 48 -14.51 0.44 -3.34
N LEU A 49 -13.71 -0.17 -2.48
CA LEU A 49 -13.26 -1.57 -2.60
C LEU A 49 -13.91 -2.42 -1.52
N VAL A 50 -14.58 -3.51 -1.91
CA VAL A 50 -15.23 -4.44 -0.97
C VAL A 50 -14.46 -5.75 -0.94
N PHE A 51 -14.05 -6.17 0.25
CA PHE A 51 -13.39 -7.44 0.51
C PHE A 51 -14.30 -8.35 1.33
N HIS A 52 -14.44 -9.60 0.92
CA HIS A 52 -15.25 -10.58 1.64
C HIS A 52 -14.37 -11.35 2.61
N THR A 53 -14.69 -11.26 3.90
CA THR A 53 -13.92 -11.91 4.97
C THR A 53 -14.72 -13.04 5.61
N ASN A 54 -14.06 -13.88 6.41
CA ASN A 54 -14.69 -14.86 7.28
C ASN A 54 -15.57 -14.22 8.39
N ARG A 55 -15.57 -12.90 8.54
CA ARG A 55 -16.42 -12.11 9.44
C ARG A 55 -17.48 -11.28 8.72
N GLY A 56 -17.63 -11.47 7.41
CA GLY A 56 -18.50 -10.66 6.56
C GLY A 56 -17.73 -9.66 5.68
N PRO A 57 -18.44 -8.89 4.85
CA PRO A 57 -17.83 -7.94 3.94
C PRO A 57 -17.28 -6.71 4.68
N VAL A 58 -16.16 -6.18 4.20
CA VAL A 58 -15.51 -4.96 4.67
C VAL A 58 -15.26 -4.04 3.49
N LYS A 59 -15.54 -2.75 3.63
CA LYS A 59 -15.36 -1.76 2.57
C LYS A 59 -14.23 -0.80 2.93
N PHE A 60 -13.32 -0.59 1.99
CA PHE A 60 -12.37 0.50 2.01
C PHE A 60 -12.79 1.54 0.97
N ASN A 61 -13.13 2.74 1.41
CA ASN A 61 -13.18 3.89 0.53
C ASN A 61 -11.75 4.39 0.36
N VAL A 62 -11.12 3.98 -0.75
CA VAL A 62 -9.72 4.31 -1.04
C VAL A 62 -9.65 5.68 -1.70
N TRP A 63 -8.99 6.62 -1.03
CA TRP A 63 -8.70 7.95 -1.53
C TRP A 63 -7.34 7.90 -2.22
N ASP A 64 -7.34 7.72 -3.54
CA ASP A 64 -6.13 7.78 -4.38
C ASP A 64 -5.73 9.23 -4.58
N ILE A 65 -4.70 9.67 -3.85
CA ILE A 65 -4.27 11.06 -3.81
C ILE A 65 -3.13 11.30 -4.80
N ALA A 66 -3.17 12.45 -5.49
CA ALA A 66 -2.15 12.86 -6.43
C ALA A 66 -0.75 12.94 -5.79
N GLY A 67 0.15 12.07 -6.28
CA GLY A 67 1.54 12.00 -5.80
C GLY A 67 2.44 13.12 -6.31
N GLN A 68 2.01 13.90 -7.30
CA GLN A 68 2.76 15.06 -7.78
C GLN A 68 2.40 16.29 -6.96
N GLU A 69 3.40 17.01 -6.43
CA GLU A 69 3.18 18.19 -5.58
C GLU A 69 2.32 19.26 -6.28
N LYS A 70 2.61 19.52 -7.55
CA LYS A 70 1.87 20.48 -8.38
C LYS A 70 0.40 20.11 -8.61
N LEU A 71 0.05 18.83 -8.46
CA LEU A 71 -1.30 18.30 -8.67
C LEU A 71 -1.99 17.93 -7.35
N GLY A 72 -1.29 18.11 -6.22
CA GLY A 72 -1.72 17.66 -4.90
C GLY A 72 -2.81 18.50 -4.24
N GLY A 73 -3.01 19.75 -4.65
CA GLY A 73 -4.03 20.64 -4.07
C GLY A 73 -3.97 20.72 -2.54
N LEU A 74 -5.15 20.71 -1.88
CA LEU A 74 -5.33 20.71 -0.41
C LEU A 74 -5.05 19.33 0.21
N ARG A 75 -3.79 18.86 0.14
CA ARG A 75 -3.37 17.52 0.61
C ARG A 75 -3.84 17.19 2.03
N ASP A 76 -3.66 18.11 2.97
CA ASP A 76 -4.04 17.91 4.38
C ASP A 76 -5.55 17.65 4.53
N GLY A 77 -6.38 18.31 3.70
CA GLY A 77 -7.82 18.14 3.70
C GLY A 77 -8.26 16.72 3.30
N TYR A 78 -7.47 16.05 2.47
CA TYR A 78 -7.76 14.67 2.06
C TYR A 78 -7.47 13.66 3.18
N TYR A 79 -6.58 13.98 4.12
CA TYR A 79 -6.22 13.08 5.22
C TYR A 79 -7.27 13.06 6.33
N ILE A 80 -8.00 14.16 6.55
CA ILE A 80 -8.99 14.30 7.64
C ILE A 80 -9.88 13.06 7.75
N GLN A 81 -9.99 12.50 8.96
CA GLN A 81 -10.80 11.31 9.28
C GLN A 81 -10.40 10.05 8.51
N ALA A 82 -9.14 9.94 8.06
CA ALA A 82 -8.61 8.65 7.61
C ALA A 82 -8.66 7.64 8.76
N HIS A 83 -9.11 6.43 8.47
CA HIS A 83 -9.09 5.33 9.44
C HIS A 83 -7.80 4.52 9.31
N CYS A 84 -7.20 4.50 8.12
CA CYS A 84 -5.96 3.79 7.81
C CYS A 84 -5.27 4.40 6.60
N ALA A 85 -4.02 3.98 6.35
CA ALA A 85 -3.28 4.45 5.21
C ALA A 85 -2.37 3.41 4.58
N ILE A 86 -2.06 3.62 3.30
CA ILE A 86 -0.99 2.93 2.58
C ILE A 86 -0.06 3.99 2.00
N ILE A 87 1.23 3.89 2.31
CA ILE A 87 2.29 4.69 1.71
C ILE A 87 3.01 3.83 0.67
N MET A 88 3.05 4.27 -0.59
CA MET A 88 3.67 3.53 -1.69
C MET A 88 4.94 4.21 -2.17
N PHE A 89 5.99 3.43 -2.38
CA PHE A 89 7.19 3.84 -3.12
C PHE A 89 7.54 2.81 -4.20
N ASP A 90 8.40 3.19 -5.13
CA ASP A 90 8.85 2.35 -6.25
C ASP A 90 10.24 1.79 -5.95
N VAL A 91 10.38 0.46 -5.91
CA VAL A 91 11.68 -0.18 -5.60
C VAL A 91 12.73 0.07 -6.69
N THR A 92 12.33 0.53 -7.87
CA THR A 92 13.21 0.92 -8.98
C THR A 92 13.66 2.38 -8.88
N SER A 93 13.08 3.18 -7.97
CA SER A 93 13.39 4.60 -7.82
C SER A 93 13.70 4.99 -6.37
N ARG A 94 15.00 5.19 -6.07
CA ARG A 94 15.47 5.54 -4.72
C ARG A 94 14.85 6.82 -4.17
N VAL A 95 14.56 7.79 -5.04
CA VAL A 95 13.99 9.08 -4.61
C VAL A 95 12.62 8.89 -3.95
N THR A 96 11.82 7.95 -4.46
CA THR A 96 10.47 7.70 -3.94
C THR A 96 10.51 7.12 -2.53
N TYR A 97 11.51 6.29 -2.22
CA TYR A 97 11.73 5.81 -0.86
C TYR A 97 12.26 6.89 0.07
N LYS A 98 13.19 7.74 -0.41
CA LYS A 98 13.70 8.90 0.35
C LYS A 98 12.58 9.87 0.76
N ASN A 99 11.51 9.95 -0.02
CA ASN A 99 10.36 10.82 0.27
C ASN A 99 9.31 10.19 1.20
N VAL A 100 9.40 8.89 1.53
CA VAL A 100 8.46 8.21 2.45
C VAL A 100 8.33 8.91 3.81
N PRO A 101 9.42 9.36 4.47
CA PRO A 101 9.32 10.08 5.73
C PRO A 101 8.48 11.36 5.65
N ASN A 102 8.57 12.09 4.54
CA ASN A 102 7.76 13.30 4.31
C ASN A 102 6.27 12.94 4.23
N TRP A 103 5.91 11.94 3.42
CA TRP A 103 4.53 11.47 3.31
C TRP A 103 3.98 10.97 4.64
N HIS A 104 4.79 10.23 5.40
CA HIS A 104 4.41 9.78 6.73
C HIS A 104 4.20 10.95 7.70
N ARG A 105 5.14 11.90 7.76
CA ARG A 105 5.06 13.10 8.61
C ARG A 105 3.79 13.89 8.34
N ASP A 106 3.49 14.17 7.08
CA ASP A 106 2.33 14.97 6.69
C ASP A 106 1.02 14.24 7.03
N LEU A 107 1.01 12.92 6.91
CA LEU A 107 -0.14 12.08 7.26
C LEU A 107 -0.37 12.03 8.78
N VAL A 108 0.66 11.75 9.58
CA VAL A 108 0.51 11.66 11.05
C VAL A 108 0.23 13.01 11.70
N ARG A 109 0.59 14.12 11.03
CA ARG A 109 0.22 15.47 11.46
C ARG A 109 -1.30 15.69 11.46
N VAL A 110 -2.03 15.01 10.58
CA VAL A 110 -3.50 15.14 10.46
C VAL A 110 -4.23 13.98 11.13
N CYS A 111 -3.67 12.77 11.08
CA CYS A 111 -4.27 11.55 11.64
C CYS A 111 -3.28 10.84 12.54
N GLU A 112 -3.42 11.05 13.84
CA GLU A 112 -2.62 10.37 14.85
C GLU A 112 -3.09 8.91 15.02
N ASN A 113 -2.14 7.99 15.21
CA ASN A 113 -2.37 6.60 15.63
C ASN A 113 -3.25 5.72 14.71
N ILE A 114 -3.31 6.01 13.40
CA ILE A 114 -3.98 5.12 12.44
C ILE A 114 -3.04 3.98 11.99
N PRO A 115 -3.55 2.78 11.68
CA PRO A 115 -2.73 1.72 11.08
C PRO A 115 -2.26 2.13 9.68
N ILE A 116 -0.95 2.03 9.44
CA ILE A 116 -0.30 2.39 8.18
C ILE A 116 0.51 1.20 7.66
N VAL A 117 0.38 0.92 6.36
CA VAL A 117 1.21 -0.05 5.63
C VAL A 117 2.13 0.68 4.68
N LEU A 118 3.41 0.32 4.69
CA LEU A 118 4.40 0.73 3.70
C LEU A 118 4.51 -0.32 2.60
N CYS A 119 4.38 0.09 1.34
CA CYS A 119 4.44 -0.81 0.20
C CYS A 119 5.57 -0.44 -0.76
N GLY A 120 6.48 -1.39 -0.99
CA GLY A 120 7.47 -1.32 -2.08
C GLY A 120 6.88 -1.93 -3.35
N THR A 121 6.68 -1.11 -4.38
CA THR A 121 6.00 -1.51 -5.62
C THR A 121 6.97 -1.91 -6.71
N LYS A 122 6.45 -2.54 -7.77
CA LYS A 122 7.18 -2.93 -8.99
C LYS A 122 8.32 -3.93 -8.74
N VAL A 123 8.13 -4.81 -7.77
CA VAL A 123 9.12 -5.85 -7.42
C VAL A 123 9.27 -6.91 -8.52
N ASP A 124 8.41 -6.91 -9.52
CA ASP A 124 8.58 -7.68 -10.75
C ASP A 124 9.78 -7.22 -11.59
N VAL A 125 10.29 -6.01 -11.37
CA VAL A 125 11.47 -5.49 -12.07
C VAL A 125 12.74 -5.98 -11.38
N LYS A 126 13.56 -6.75 -12.10
CA LYS A 126 14.82 -7.33 -11.58
C LYS A 126 15.87 -6.27 -11.21
N ASP A 127 15.89 -5.13 -11.90
CA ASP A 127 16.79 -4.01 -11.61
C ASP A 127 16.31 -3.17 -10.40
N ARG A 128 16.17 -3.84 -9.25
CA ARG A 128 15.74 -3.25 -7.98
C ARG A 128 16.82 -2.30 -7.42
N LYS A 129 16.48 -1.02 -7.26
CA LYS A 129 17.40 0.02 -6.75
C LYS A 129 17.33 0.23 -5.23
N VAL A 130 16.18 -0.05 -4.63
CA VAL A 130 15.92 0.01 -3.18
C VAL A 130 15.87 -1.41 -2.63
N LYS A 131 16.95 -1.85 -1.98
CA LYS A 131 17.11 -3.24 -1.49
C LYS A 131 16.42 -3.42 -0.14
N ALA A 132 16.02 -4.65 0.20
CA ALA A 132 15.39 -4.99 1.48
C ALA A 132 16.13 -4.41 2.70
N LYS A 133 17.46 -4.55 2.73
CA LYS A 133 18.33 -4.03 3.81
C LYS A 133 18.27 -2.51 4.00
N SER A 134 17.94 -1.75 2.94
CA SER A 134 17.80 -0.29 3.03
C SER A 134 16.42 0.18 3.52
N ILE A 135 15.44 -0.72 3.56
CA ILE A 135 14.04 -0.40 3.87
C ILE A 135 13.84 -0.50 5.38
N ILE A 136 14.38 0.45 6.13
CA ILE A 136 14.34 0.44 7.61
C ILE A 136 13.23 1.32 8.21
N PHE A 137 12.62 2.21 7.42
CA PHE A 137 11.67 3.21 7.92
C PHE A 137 10.47 2.58 8.64
N HIS A 138 9.95 1.48 8.11
CA HIS A 138 8.83 0.76 8.71
C HIS A 138 9.14 0.26 10.12
N ARG A 139 10.38 -0.19 10.39
CA ARG A 139 10.79 -0.61 11.74
C ARG A 139 10.92 0.57 12.70
N LYS A 140 11.48 1.69 12.22
CA LYS A 140 11.60 2.94 13.02
C LYS A 140 10.24 3.51 13.44
N LYS A 141 9.21 3.34 12.60
CA LYS A 141 7.85 3.86 12.85
C LYS A 141 6.81 2.78 13.22
N ASN A 142 7.24 1.54 13.43
CA ASN A 142 6.37 0.39 13.73
C ASN A 142 5.23 0.19 12.70
N LEU A 143 5.56 0.31 11.42
CA LEU A 143 4.67 0.09 10.29
C LEU A 143 4.83 -1.33 9.74
N GLN A 144 3.78 -1.86 9.15
CA GLN A 144 3.89 -3.09 8.37
C GLN A 144 4.49 -2.78 7.00
N TYR A 145 5.38 -3.65 6.52
CA TYR A 145 5.95 -3.57 5.18
C TYR A 145 5.52 -4.74 4.29
N TYR A 146 5.25 -4.47 3.01
CA TYR A 146 5.09 -5.49 1.97
C TYR A 146 5.76 -5.08 0.66
N ASP A 147 6.46 -6.03 0.05
CA ASP A 147 6.80 -5.99 -1.37
C ASP A 147 5.58 -6.40 -2.18
N ILE A 148 5.18 -5.57 -3.15
CA ILE A 148 3.99 -5.79 -3.99
C ILE A 148 4.27 -5.54 -5.48
N SER A 149 3.52 -6.22 -6.34
CA SER A 149 3.47 -5.87 -7.76
C SER A 149 2.06 -5.95 -8.30
N ALA A 150 1.55 -4.80 -8.74
CA ALA A 150 0.29 -4.73 -9.49
C ALA A 150 0.39 -5.40 -10.86
N LYS A 151 1.59 -5.65 -11.40
CA LYS A 151 1.75 -6.27 -12.72
C LYS A 151 1.61 -7.80 -12.65
N SER A 152 2.12 -8.39 -11.57
CA SER A 152 2.13 -9.84 -11.34
C SER A 152 1.13 -10.33 -10.29
N ASN A 153 0.35 -9.43 -9.68
CA ASN A 153 -0.50 -9.70 -8.53
C ASN A 153 0.27 -10.20 -7.28
N TYR A 154 1.58 -10.01 -7.21
CA TYR A 154 2.37 -10.46 -6.06
C TYR A 154 2.02 -9.67 -4.80
N ASN A 155 1.61 -10.38 -3.74
CA ASN A 155 1.21 -9.85 -2.42
C ASN A 155 0.12 -8.77 -2.47
N PHE A 156 -0.70 -8.77 -3.50
CA PHE A 156 -1.57 -7.65 -3.85
C PHE A 156 -2.62 -7.34 -2.77
N GLU A 157 -3.16 -8.38 -2.14
CA GLU A 157 -4.18 -8.32 -1.10
C GLU A 157 -3.63 -8.13 0.32
N LYS A 158 -2.33 -8.38 0.56
CA LYS A 158 -1.73 -8.38 1.89
C LYS A 158 -1.86 -7.04 2.64
N PRO A 159 -1.68 -5.86 2.01
CA PRO A 159 -1.89 -4.58 2.68
C PRO A 159 -3.31 -4.44 3.24
N PHE A 160 -4.33 -4.78 2.44
CA PHE A 160 -5.73 -4.70 2.85
C PHE A 160 -6.07 -5.69 3.96
N LEU A 161 -5.55 -6.91 3.86
CA LEU A 161 -5.78 -7.94 4.88
C LEU A 161 -5.21 -7.52 6.24
N TRP A 162 -3.97 -7.00 6.25
CA TRP A 162 -3.35 -6.52 7.48
C TRP A 162 -4.11 -5.33 8.09
N LEU A 163 -4.53 -4.37 7.25
CA LEU A 163 -5.34 -3.24 7.69
C LEU A 163 -6.69 -3.68 8.24
N ALA A 164 -7.39 -4.60 7.57
CA ALA A 164 -8.66 -5.14 8.03
C ALA A 164 -8.52 -5.83 9.40
N ARG A 165 -7.48 -6.65 9.59
CA ARG A 165 -7.16 -7.28 10.89
C ARG A 165 -6.97 -6.24 11.99
N LYS A 166 -6.23 -5.16 11.71
CA LYS A 166 -5.98 -4.09 12.69
C LYS A 166 -7.22 -3.27 13.02
N LEU A 167 -8.02 -2.92 12.02
CA LEU A 167 -9.22 -2.09 12.18
C LEU A 167 -10.37 -2.84 12.86
N ILE A 168 -10.51 -4.13 12.56
CA ILE A 168 -11.55 -4.99 13.15
C ILE A 168 -11.11 -5.54 14.51
N GLY A 169 -9.80 -5.60 14.77
CA GLY A 169 -9.26 -6.17 15.99
C GLY A 169 -9.27 -7.70 16.02
N ASP A 170 -9.37 -8.36 14.87
CA ASP A 170 -9.32 -9.82 14.74
C ASP A 170 -8.09 -10.26 13.93
N PRO A 171 -7.06 -10.85 14.57
CA PRO A 171 -5.87 -11.34 13.87
C PRO A 171 -6.15 -12.55 12.97
N ASN A 172 -7.24 -13.29 13.21
CA ASN A 172 -7.65 -14.47 12.45
C ASN A 172 -8.59 -14.13 11.29
N LEU A 173 -8.77 -12.84 11.00
CA LEU A 173 -9.54 -12.41 9.83
C LEU A 173 -8.82 -12.85 8.56
N GLU A 174 -9.56 -13.46 7.65
CA GLU A 174 -9.07 -13.94 6.35
C GLU A 174 -10.04 -13.54 5.25
N PHE A 175 -9.51 -13.31 4.04
CA PHE A 175 -10.33 -13.12 2.86
C PHE A 175 -10.82 -14.48 2.36
N VAL A 176 -12.14 -14.62 2.24
CA VAL A 176 -12.80 -15.87 1.80
C VAL A 176 -13.04 -15.90 0.30
N ALA A 177 -12.90 -14.76 -0.36
CA ALA A 177 -12.93 -14.65 -1.81
C ALA A 177 -11.83 -13.69 -2.25
N MET A 178 -11.07 -14.08 -3.28
CA MET A 178 -10.19 -13.14 -3.95
C MET A 178 -11.04 -12.18 -4.79
N PRO A 179 -10.70 -10.88 -4.85
CA PRO A 179 -11.24 -9.98 -5.86
C PRO A 179 -11.07 -10.61 -7.25
N ALA A 180 -11.99 -10.33 -8.18
CA ALA A 180 -11.92 -10.84 -9.54
C ALA A 180 -10.77 -10.16 -10.32
N LEU A 181 -9.54 -10.55 -10.00
CA LEU A 181 -8.33 -10.07 -10.67
C LEU A 181 -8.18 -10.77 -12.01
N LEU A 182 -7.94 -10.01 -13.08
CA LEU A 182 -7.52 -10.61 -14.33
C LEU A 182 -6.13 -11.22 -14.18
N PRO A 183 -5.79 -12.21 -15.03
CA PRO A 183 -4.48 -12.85 -15.03
C PRO A 183 -3.34 -11.82 -15.00
N PRO A 184 -2.23 -12.14 -14.33
CA PRO A 184 -1.08 -11.25 -14.27
C PRO A 184 -0.55 -10.96 -15.68
N GLU A 185 -0.11 -9.72 -15.94
CA GLU A 185 0.52 -9.39 -17.22
C GLU A 185 1.91 -10.00 -17.33
N VAL A 186 2.56 -10.22 -16.19
CA VAL A 186 3.87 -10.82 -16.07
C VAL A 186 3.83 -11.83 -14.94
N GLN A 187 4.28 -13.05 -15.21
CA GLN A 187 4.58 -14.00 -14.15
C GLN A 187 5.94 -13.66 -13.54
N MET A 188 5.97 -13.46 -12.23
CA MET A 188 7.24 -13.30 -11.53
C MET A 188 7.97 -14.64 -11.50
N ASP A 189 9.24 -14.61 -11.90
CA ASP A 189 10.17 -15.74 -11.79
C ASP A 189 10.17 -16.31 -10.36
N PRO A 190 9.86 -17.61 -10.16
CA PRO A 190 9.80 -18.21 -8.82
C PRO A 190 11.13 -18.11 -8.05
N GLN A 191 12.27 -18.14 -8.74
CA GLN A 191 13.57 -17.96 -8.08
C GLN A 191 13.71 -16.53 -7.55
N TRP A 192 13.23 -15.56 -8.32
CA TRP A 192 13.23 -14.16 -7.92
C TRP A 192 12.30 -13.90 -6.73
N GLN A 193 11.11 -14.51 -6.72
CA GLN A 193 10.19 -14.42 -5.58
C GLN A 193 10.84 -14.94 -4.29
N ARG A 194 11.47 -16.13 -4.35
CA ARG A 194 12.20 -16.70 -3.20
C ARG A 194 13.34 -15.80 -2.74
N GLN A 195 14.06 -15.19 -3.68
CA GLN A 195 15.15 -14.28 -3.34
C GLN A 195 14.65 -13.02 -2.63
N ILE A 196 13.56 -12.43 -3.11
CA ILE A 196 12.92 -11.29 -2.42
C ILE A 196 12.51 -11.67 -0.99
N GLU A 197 11.88 -12.83 -0.81
CA GLU A 197 11.44 -13.31 0.50
C GLU A 197 12.61 -13.54 1.46
N ASN A 198 13.69 -14.18 0.98
CA ASN A 198 14.90 -14.39 1.76
C ASN A 198 15.57 -13.05 2.13
N ASP A 199 15.69 -12.11 1.18
CA ASP A 199 16.27 -10.79 1.43
C ASP A 199 15.49 -10.01 2.50
N LEU A 200 14.15 -10.12 2.50
CA LEU A 200 13.29 -9.51 3.52
C LEU A 200 13.44 -10.19 4.88
N GLN A 201 13.54 -11.52 4.92
CA GLN A 201 13.78 -12.25 6.15
C GLN A 201 15.13 -11.86 6.77
N GLU A 202 16.21 -11.84 5.99
CA GLU A 202 17.52 -11.39 6.43
C GLU A 202 17.49 -9.94 6.95
N ALA A 203 16.84 -9.04 6.22
CA ALA A 203 16.73 -7.63 6.61
C ALA A 203 15.94 -7.45 7.93
N SER A 204 14.95 -8.30 8.19
CA SER A 204 14.16 -8.26 9.44
C SER A 204 14.98 -8.69 10.67
N GLN A 205 15.95 -9.58 10.49
CA GLN A 205 16.86 -10.07 11.54
C GLN A 205 18.07 -9.17 11.77
N THR A 206 18.39 -8.29 10.80
CA THR A 206 19.50 -7.35 10.91
C THR A 206 19.16 -6.27 11.93
N ALA A 207 20.07 -5.89 12.82
CA ALA A 207 19.86 -4.77 13.74
C ALA A 207 19.65 -3.45 12.96
N LEU A 208 18.87 -2.53 13.54
CA LEU A 208 18.80 -1.19 12.98
C LEU A 208 20.15 -0.48 13.20
N PRO A 209 20.62 0.34 12.24
CA PRO A 209 21.78 1.20 12.49
C PRO A 209 21.50 2.10 13.70
N GLU A 210 22.47 2.25 14.60
CA GLU A 210 22.34 3.09 15.81
C GLU A 210 22.29 4.58 15.47
N ASP A 211 22.90 4.98 14.37
CA ASP A 211 22.96 6.37 13.90
C ASP A 211 22.19 6.53 12.59
N ASP A 212 21.01 7.13 12.68
CA ASP A 212 20.37 7.84 11.57
C ASP A 212 19.21 8.64 12.19
N GLU A 213 19.56 9.72 12.88
CA GLU A 213 18.61 10.74 13.38
C GLU A 213 17.91 11.50 12.24
N ASP A 214 18.38 11.38 10.99
CA ASP A 214 17.93 12.19 9.86
C ASP A 214 17.37 11.34 8.69
N LEU A 215 16.16 10.79 8.83
CA LEU A 215 15.27 10.47 7.70
C LEU A 215 13.82 10.80 8.03
#